data_AF-R1CCK5-F1
#
_entry.id   AF-R1CCK5-F1
#
_cell.length_a   1.000
_cell.length_b   1.000
_cell.length_c   1.000
_cell.angle_alpha   90.00
_cell.angle_beta   90.00
_cell.angle_gamma   90.00
#
_symmetry.space_group_name_H-M   'P 1'
#
loop_
_entity.id
_entity.type
_entity.pdbx_description
1 polymer ?
#
loop_
_entity_poly.entity_id
_entity_poly.type
_entity_poly.pdbx_seq_one_letter_code
_entity_poly.pdbx_strand_id
1 'polypeptide(L)' 'MYEFGYPICIEGEGACPPEDVGGIGGYEEFLEVINDPNHEDYEGFLTWAKEQGYKESWDIKWTNTLMKQCLKLKKIKVDK' A
#
# COMPACT_ATOMS: atom_id res chain seq x y z
N MET A 1 12.71 14.49 14.24
CA MET A 1 13.08 15.40 13.13
C MET A 1 13.61 14.54 11.98
N TYR A 2 13.06 14.49 10.75
CA TYR A 2 13.62 13.59 9.71
C TYR A 2 15.02 14.04 9.26
N GLU A 3 16.04 13.25 9.58
CA GLU A 3 17.45 13.52 9.26
C GLU A 3 17.69 13.74 7.76
N PHE A 4 16.95 13.04 6.92
CA PHE A 4 17.23 12.97 5.48
C PHE A 4 16.40 13.93 4.62
N GLY A 5 15.49 14.72 5.20
CA GLY A 5 14.58 15.61 4.45
C GLY A 5 13.47 14.87 3.70
N TYR A 6 13.20 13.62 4.07
CA TYR A 6 12.08 12.78 3.63
C TYR A 6 11.73 11.79 4.75
N PRO A 7 10.49 11.28 4.81
CA PRO A 7 10.10 10.30 5.81
C PRO A 7 10.69 8.91 5.49
N ILE A 8 10.91 8.12 6.54
CA ILE A 8 11.32 6.73 6.43
C ILE A 8 10.27 5.90 7.16
N CYS A 9 9.69 4.93 6.44
CA CYS A 9 8.88 3.88 7.01
C CYS A 9 9.79 2.91 7.77
N ILE A 10 9.46 2.65 9.05
CA ILE A 10 10.24 1.81 9.96
C ILE A 10 9.71 0.38 10.04
N GLU A 11 8.40 0.20 9.83
CA GLU A 11 7.71 -1.09 9.85
C GLU A 11 6.35 -0.97 9.13
N GLY A 12 5.75 -2.12 8.82
CA GLY A 12 4.44 -2.22 8.17
C GLY A 12 4.14 -3.68 7.84
N GLU A 13 2.86 -4.00 7.71
CA GLU A 13 2.39 -5.35 7.39
C GLU A 13 1.14 -5.31 6.51
N GLY A 14 0.89 -6.41 5.80
CA GLY A 14 -0.25 -6.56 4.92
C GLY A 14 -0.11 -5.83 3.58
N ALA A 15 -1.01 -6.17 2.65
CA ALA A 15 -1.17 -5.47 1.40
C ALA A 15 -1.99 -4.19 1.60
N CYS A 16 -1.69 -3.14 0.85
CA CYS A 16 -2.59 -2.00 0.76
C CYS A 16 -3.89 -2.43 0.04
N PRO A 17 -5.07 -1.97 0.51
CA PRO A 17 -6.31 -2.15 -0.24
C PRO A 17 -6.17 -1.62 -1.68
N PRO A 18 -6.80 -2.26 -2.68
CA PRO A 18 -6.89 -1.70 -4.03
C PRO A 18 -7.51 -0.30 -4.02
N GLU A 19 -7.09 0.54 -4.97
CA GLU A 19 -7.74 1.85 -5.18
C GLU A 19 -9.21 1.63 -5.58
N ASP A 20 -10.09 2.54 -5.15
CA ASP A 20 -11.54 2.51 -5.42
C ASP A 20 -12.27 1.22 -4.98
N VAL A 21 -11.73 0.47 -4.01
CA VAL A 21 -12.36 -0.77 -3.49
C VAL A 21 -13.70 -0.59 -2.78
N GLY A 22 -14.20 0.64 -2.62
CA GLY A 22 -15.50 0.87 -1.97
C GLY A 22 -15.43 1.00 -0.45
N GLY A 23 -14.29 1.42 0.09
CA GLY A 23 -14.11 1.65 1.53
C GLY A 23 -14.00 0.35 2.33
N ILE A 24 -14.43 0.39 3.60
CA ILE A 24 -14.29 -0.77 4.51
C ILE A 24 -15.09 -1.97 3.99
N GLY A 25 -16.37 -1.78 3.69
CA GLY A 25 -17.25 -2.88 3.27
C GLY A 25 -16.80 -3.53 1.96
N GLY A 26 -16.39 -2.73 0.97
CA GLY A 26 -15.87 -3.29 -0.27
C GLY A 26 -14.50 -3.94 -0.12
N TYR A 27 -13.67 -3.48 0.82
CA TYR A 27 -12.41 -4.18 1.15
C TYR A 27 -12.66 -5.52 1.86
N GLU A 28 -13.65 -5.60 2.74
CA GLU A 28 -14.08 -6.86 3.37
C GLU A 28 -14.56 -7.86 2.31
N GLU A 29 -15.43 -7.44 1.39
CA GLU A 29 -15.89 -8.26 0.26
C GLU A 29 -14.71 -8.71 -0.62
N PHE A 30 -13.81 -7.79 -0.95
CA PHE A 30 -12.59 -8.11 -1.70
C PHE A 30 -11.78 -9.21 -1.02
N LEU A 31 -11.53 -9.08 0.30
CA LEU A 31 -10.79 -10.09 1.07
C LEU A 31 -11.52 -11.44 1.12
N GLU A 32 -12.84 -11.46 1.24
CA GLU A 32 -13.62 -12.69 1.19
C GLU A 32 -13.43 -13.42 -0.15
N VAL A 33 -13.55 -12.69 -1.27
CA VAL A 33 -13.41 -13.25 -2.61
C VAL A 33 -11.98 -13.72 -2.89
N ILE A 34 -10.96 -12.90 -2.61
CA ILE A 34 -9.57 -13.24 -2.95
C ILE A 34 -8.93 -14.31 -2.05
N ASN A 35 -9.56 -14.65 -0.92
CA ASN A 35 -9.09 -15.74 -0.06
C ASN A 35 -9.74 -17.09 -0.40
N ASP A 36 -10.71 -17.14 -1.32
CA ASP A 36 -11.28 -18.38 -1.83
C ASP A 36 -11.04 -18.50 -3.35
N PRO A 37 -9.99 -19.23 -3.78
CA PRO A 37 -9.72 -19.50 -5.20
C PRO A 37 -10.84 -20.26 -5.94
N ASN A 38 -11.83 -20.83 -5.22
CA ASN A 38 -12.99 -21.47 -5.84
C ASN A 38 -14.20 -20.53 -5.96
N HIS A 39 -14.11 -19.31 -5.44
CA HIS A 39 -15.15 -18.30 -5.59
C HIS A 39 -15.32 -17.94 -7.06
N GLU A 40 -16.56 -17.83 -7.54
CA GLU A 40 -16.85 -17.58 -8.96
C GLU A 40 -16.22 -16.27 -9.48
N ASP A 41 -16.14 -15.26 -8.62
CA ASP A 41 -15.57 -13.95 -8.94
C ASP A 41 -14.06 -13.81 -8.65
N TYR A 42 -13.38 -14.86 -8.16
CA TYR A 42 -11.97 -14.79 -7.73
C TYR A 42 -11.05 -14.17 -8.79
N GLU A 43 -11.09 -14.71 -10.02
CA GLU A 43 -10.24 -14.24 -11.13
C GLU A 43 -10.58 -12.81 -11.56
N GLY A 44 -11.86 -12.44 -11.53
CA GLY A 44 -12.33 -11.11 -11.89
C GLY A 44 -11.84 -10.07 -10.89
N PHE A 45 -12.03 -10.32 -9.60
CA PHE A 45 -11.57 -9.45 -8.52
C PHE A 45 -10.05 -9.32 -8.50
N LEU A 46 -9.31 -10.42 -8.67
CA LEU A 46 -7.85 -10.38 -8.69
C LEU A 46 -7.31 -9.62 -9.91
N THR A 47 -7.95 -9.76 -11.06
CA THR A 47 -7.57 -9.01 -12.28
C THR A 47 -7.81 -7.52 -12.09
N TRP A 48 -9.02 -7.13 -11.67
CA TRP A 48 -9.35 -5.74 -11.38
C TRP A 48 -8.41 -5.13 -10.33
N ALA A 49 -8.12 -5.85 -9.24
CA ALA A 49 -7.23 -5.37 -8.20
C ALA A 49 -5.81 -5.10 -8.72
N LYS A 50 -5.27 -5.99 -9.59
CA LYS A 50 -3.96 -5.78 -10.23
C LYS A 50 -3.95 -4.52 -11.11
N GLU A 51 -5.05 -4.22 -11.80
CA GLU A 51 -5.20 -2.96 -12.57
C GLU A 51 -5.18 -1.73 -11.67
N GLN A 52 -5.72 -1.84 -10.44
CA GLN A 52 -5.61 -0.82 -9.39
C GLN A 52 -4.25 -0.79 -8.68
N GLY A 53 -3.27 -1.57 -9.15
CA GLY A 53 -1.92 -1.63 -8.58
C GLY A 53 -1.81 -2.44 -7.29
N TYR A 54 -2.81 -3.28 -6.97
CA TYR A 54 -2.76 -4.20 -5.84
C TYR A 54 -1.54 -5.12 -5.93
N LYS A 55 -0.91 -5.34 -4.78
CA LYS A 55 0.18 -6.29 -4.59
C LYS A 55 -0.13 -7.09 -3.34
N GLU A 56 -0.03 -8.42 -3.45
CA GLU A 56 -0.29 -9.34 -2.33
C GLU A 56 0.61 -9.09 -1.11
N SER A 57 1.76 -8.43 -1.30
CA SER A 57 2.66 -8.07 -0.22
C SER A 57 3.18 -6.64 -0.36
N TRP A 58 3.40 -6.00 0.79
CA TRP A 58 4.05 -4.72 0.91
C TRP A 58 5.58 -4.86 0.99
N ASP A 59 6.31 -3.96 0.33
CA ASP A 59 7.78 -3.90 0.36
C ASP A 59 8.26 -2.56 0.95
N ILE A 60 8.89 -2.65 2.14
CA ILE A 60 9.47 -1.51 2.85
C ILE A 60 10.59 -0.83 2.06
N LYS A 61 11.37 -1.58 1.27
CA LYS A 61 12.46 -1.02 0.45
C LYS A 61 11.89 -0.18 -0.67
N TRP A 62 10.89 -0.70 -1.37
CA TRP A 62 10.18 0.04 -2.41
C TRP A 62 9.51 1.30 -1.85
N THR A 63 8.82 1.17 -0.72
CA THR A 63 8.15 2.29 -0.04
C THR A 63 9.12 3.39 0.34
N ASN A 64 10.24 3.05 0.98
CA ASN A 64 11.26 4.03 1.35
C ASN A 64 11.95 4.67 0.13
N THR A 65 12.09 3.91 -0.96
CA THR A 65 12.60 4.45 -2.24
C THR A 65 11.63 5.48 -2.82
N LEU A 66 10.34 5.15 -2.83
CA LEU A 66 9.28 6.06 -3.29
C LEU A 66 9.22 7.33 -2.43
N MET A 67 9.21 7.19 -1.09
CA MET A 67 9.19 8.33 -0.16
C MET A 67 10.38 9.26 -0.39
N LYS A 68 11.59 8.72 -0.58
CA LYS A 68 12.78 9.51 -0.90
C LYS A 68 12.65 10.29 -2.22
N GLN A 69 12.02 9.70 -3.23
CA GLN A 69 11.90 10.30 -4.56
C GLN A 69 10.76 11.34 -4.63
N CYS A 70 9.62 11.04 -4.01
CA CYS A 70 8.39 11.81 -4.16
C CYS A 70 8.17 12.84 -3.04
N LEU A 71 8.66 12.60 -1.82
CA LEU A 71 8.37 13.45 -0.67
C LEU A 71 9.59 14.28 -0.28
N LYS A 72 9.70 15.48 -0.84
CA LYS A 72 10.74 16.46 -0.47
C LYS A 72 10.23 17.34 0.67
N LEU A 73 10.61 17.00 1.89
CA LEU A 73 10.25 17.78 3.07
C LEU A 73 11.30 18.87 3.35
N LYS A 74 10.84 20.02 3.84
CA LYS A 74 11.75 21.09 4.28
C LYS A 74 12.60 20.56 5.43
N LYS A 75 13.93 20.64 5.29
CA LYS A 75 14.85 20.38 6.40
C LYS A 75 14.59 21.44 7.48
N ILE A 76 13.93 21.05 8.56
CA ILE A 76 13.85 21.86 9.77
C ILE A 76 15.19 21.64 10.49
N LYS A 77 15.82 22.67 11.08
CA LYS A 77 17.02 22.41 11.89
C LYS A 77 16.56 21.72 13.17
N VAL A 78 17.16 20.57 13.50
CA VAL A 78 17.11 20.08 14.89
C VAL A 78 18.18 20.90 15.61
N ASP A 79 17.76 21.92 16.35
CA ASP A 79 18.66 22.47 17.37
C ASP A 79 18.91 21.33 18.37
N LYS A 80 20.17 20.87 18.43
CA LYS A 80 20.66 19.93 19.43
C LYS A 80 21.08 20.70 20.67
#